data_AF-A0A7S2M6P7-F1
#
_entry.id   AF-A0A7S2M6P7-F1
#
_cell.length_a   1.000
_cell.length_b   1.000
_cell.length_c   1.000
_cell.angle_alpha   90.00
_cell.angle_beta   90.00
_cell.angle_gamma   90.00
#
_symmetry.space_group_name_H-M   'P 1'
#
loop_
_entity.id
_entity.type
_entity.pdbx_description
1 polymer ?
#
loop_
_entity_poly.entity_id
_entity_poly.type
_entity_poly.pdbx_seq_one_letter_code
_entity_poly.pdbx_strand_id
1 'polypeptide(L)'
;VLFGSVVNVAFLRFFRIARLARAMRVFIALRELYLLLVGMICAMRTILWGALMMFGMLALWSIVMVEMVHPVNSTRVPYDDSCERCGRAFSDVMSSVLTLFQTIVAGDSWGLIAVPLIEEEPLTAGLLVGAL
;
A
#
# COMPACT_ATOMS: atom_id res chain seq x y z
N VAL A 1 -9.30 -39.46 -25.84
CA VAL A 1 -8.34 -38.58 -25.13
C VAL A 1 -8.76 -37.09 -25.17
N LEU A 2 -10.05 -36.76 -25.30
CA LEU A 2 -10.49 -35.38 -25.60
C LEU A 2 -11.19 -34.62 -24.45
N PHE A 3 -11.31 -35.21 -23.25
CA PHE A 3 -11.95 -34.54 -22.09
C PHE A 3 -10.97 -33.95 -21.06
N GLY A 4 -9.66 -34.11 -21.27
CA GLY A 4 -8.64 -33.80 -20.25
C GLY A 4 -8.07 -32.37 -20.26
N SER A 5 -8.26 -31.60 -21.34
CA SER A 5 -7.50 -30.34 -21.54
C SER A 5 -8.25 -29.06 -21.15
N VAL A 6 -9.56 -29.13 -20.87
CA VAL A 6 -10.43 -27.94 -20.65
C VAL A 6 -11.10 -27.90 -19.29
N VAL A 7 -10.87 -28.88 -18.40
CA VAL A 7 -11.16 -28.70 -16.97
C VAL A 7 -10.09 -27.77 -16.40
N ASN A 8 -10.25 -26.50 -16.76
CA ASN A 8 -9.36 -25.41 -16.44
C ASN A 8 -9.18 -25.39 -14.92
N VAL A 9 -7.93 -25.42 -14.44
CA VAL A 9 -7.60 -25.46 -13.00
C VAL A 9 -8.31 -24.33 -12.23
N ALA A 10 -8.67 -23.25 -12.92
CA ALA A 10 -9.55 -22.19 -12.44
C ALA A 10 -10.93 -22.70 -11.96
N PHE A 11 -11.59 -23.61 -12.68
CA PHE A 11 -12.90 -24.16 -12.34
C PHE A 11 -12.88 -24.96 -11.02
N LEU A 12 -11.81 -25.73 -10.80
CA LEU A 12 -11.56 -26.45 -9.54
C LEU A 12 -11.27 -25.48 -8.37
N ARG A 13 -10.62 -24.34 -8.63
CA ARG A 13 -10.44 -23.26 -7.63
C ARG A 13 -11.76 -22.58 -7.29
N PHE A 14 -12.63 -22.31 -8.26
CA PHE A 14 -13.98 -21.78 -8.01
C PHE A 14 -14.81 -22.70 -7.10
N PHE A 15 -14.71 -24.01 -7.28
CA PHE A 15 -15.40 -24.96 -6.41
C PHE A 15 -14.89 -24.92 -4.95
N ARG A 16 -13.59 -24.68 -4.73
CA ARG A 16 -13.03 -24.43 -3.39
C ARG A 16 -13.58 -23.15 -2.76
N ILE A 17 -13.67 -22.06 -3.53
CA ILE A 17 -14.24 -20.77 -3.05
C ILE A 17 -15.74 -20.92 -2.76
N ALA A 18 -16.49 -21.65 -3.58
CA ALA A 18 -17.91 -21.95 -3.34
C ALA A 18 -18.14 -22.76 -2.05
N ARG A 19 -17.16 -23.58 -1.64
CA ARG A 19 -17.18 -24.27 -0.35
C ARG A 19 -16.93 -23.28 0.81
N LEU A 20 -16.01 -22.33 0.67
CA LEU A 20 -15.81 -21.24 1.65
C LEU A 20 -17.04 -20.33 1.76
N ALA A 21 -17.78 -20.11 0.68
CA ALA A 21 -19.05 -19.39 0.70
C ALA A 21 -20.14 -20.10 1.53
N ARG A 22 -20.01 -21.40 1.82
CA ARG A 22 -20.89 -22.06 2.80
C ARG A 22 -20.60 -21.59 4.22
N ALA A 23 -19.34 -21.31 4.56
CA ALA A 23 -18.99 -20.73 5.85
C ALA A 23 -19.65 -19.36 6.00
N MET A 24 -19.67 -18.52 4.95
CA MET A 24 -20.43 -17.25 4.92
C MET A 24 -21.92 -17.42 5.26
N ARG A 25 -22.56 -18.54 4.89
CA ARG A 25 -23.95 -18.80 5.29
C ARG A 25 -24.12 -18.98 6.80
N VAL A 26 -23.12 -19.55 7.47
CA VAL A 26 -23.10 -19.66 8.94
C VAL A 26 -23.02 -18.28 9.58
N PHE A 27 -22.23 -17.37 8.99
CA PHE A 27 -22.15 -15.97 9.45
C PHE A 27 -23.47 -15.21 9.29
N ILE A 28 -24.26 -15.51 8.25
CA ILE A 28 -25.57 -14.87 7.99
C ILE A 28 -26.71 -15.55 8.79
N ALA A 29 -26.53 -16.82 9.18
CA ALA A 29 -27.52 -17.58 9.94
C ALA A 29 -27.67 -17.08 11.39
N LEU A 30 -26.61 -16.53 11.98
CA LEU A 30 -26.64 -15.90 13.31
C LEU A 30 -26.95 -14.41 13.18
N ARG A 31 -28.04 -13.95 13.79
CA ARG A 31 -28.56 -12.58 13.67
C ARG A 31 -27.54 -11.53 14.11
N GLU A 32 -26.83 -11.79 15.20
CA GLU A 32 -25.84 -10.88 15.79
C GLU A 32 -24.65 -10.66 14.83
N LEU A 33 -24.22 -11.74 14.19
CA LEU A 33 -23.10 -11.74 13.24
C LEU A 33 -23.46 -11.09 11.91
N TYR A 34 -24.69 -11.29 11.45
CA TYR A 34 -25.26 -10.55 10.32
C TYR A 34 -25.31 -9.04 10.59
N LEU A 35 -25.76 -8.62 11.78
CA LEU A 35 -25.81 -7.21 12.16
C LEU A 35 -24.41 -6.58 12.18
N LEU A 36 -23.40 -7.30 12.69
CA LEU A 36 -21.99 -6.86 12.63
C LEU A 36 -21.50 -6.70 11.18
N LEU A 37 -21.81 -7.66 10.30
CA LEU A 37 -21.43 -7.60 8.87
C LEU A 37 -22.08 -6.41 8.15
N VAL A 38 -23.38 -6.18 8.36
CA VAL A 38 -24.08 -5.04 7.78
C VAL A 38 -23.47 -3.72 8.28
N GLY A 39 -23.15 -3.63 9.57
CA GLY A 39 -22.44 -2.49 10.15
C GLY A 39 -21.09 -2.24 9.48
N MET A 40 -20.29 -3.29 9.26
CA MET A 40 -19.02 -3.19 8.55
C MET A 40 -19.20 -2.72 7.10
N ILE A 41 -20.18 -3.23 6.36
CA ILE A 41 -20.44 -2.82 4.96
C ILE A 41 -20.84 -1.34 4.89
N CYS A 42 -21.66 -0.87 5.83
CA CYS A 42 -22.01 0.54 5.92
C CYS A 42 -20.78 1.42 6.17
N ALA A 43 -19.88 1.00 7.07
CA ALA A 43 -18.64 1.70 7.36
C ALA A 43 -17.65 1.69 6.17
N MET A 44 -17.61 0.59 5.39
CA MET A 44 -16.72 0.45 4.23
C MET A 44 -16.88 1.60 3.23
N ARG A 45 -18.11 2.06 2.96
CA ARG A 45 -18.33 3.18 2.03
C ARG A 45 -17.63 4.45 2.52
N THR A 46 -17.70 4.76 3.81
CA THR A 46 -17.03 5.93 4.40
C THR A 46 -15.52 5.77 4.37
N ILE A 47 -15.01 4.58 4.71
CA ILE A 47 -13.59 4.26 4.68
C ILE A 47 -13.03 4.40 3.26
N LEU A 48 -13.77 3.98 2.23
CA LEU A 48 -13.35 4.13 0.83
C LEU A 48 -13.13 5.59 0.44
N TRP A 49 -14.03 6.50 0.85
CA TRP A 49 -13.84 7.93 0.61
C TRP A 49 -12.62 8.49 1.35
N GLY A 50 -12.42 8.08 2.61
CA GLY A 50 -11.23 8.45 3.37
C GLY A 50 -9.94 7.95 2.71
N ALA A 51 -9.92 6.69 2.27
CA ALA A 51 -8.79 6.08 1.58
C ALA A 51 -8.49 6.79 0.24
N LEU A 52 -9.53 7.20 -0.49
CA LEU A 52 -9.36 7.96 -1.75
C LEU A 52 -8.75 9.34 -1.48
N MET A 53 -9.24 10.06 -0.47
CA MET A 53 -8.66 11.36 -0.08
C MET A 53 -7.21 11.22 0.40
N MET A 54 -6.92 10.19 1.20
CA MET A 54 -5.57 9.88 1.65
C MET A 54 -4.64 9.58 0.47
N PHE A 55 -5.05 8.72 -0.46
CA PHE A 55 -4.25 8.42 -1.66
C PHE A 55 -4.01 9.66 -2.52
N GLY A 56 -5.02 10.54 -2.64
CA GLY A 56 -4.87 11.84 -3.28
C GLY A 56 -3.81 12.72 -2.61
N MET A 57 -3.81 12.81 -1.29
CA MET A 57 -2.80 13.56 -0.53
C MET A 57 -1.39 12.98 -0.72
N LEU A 58 -1.26 11.65 -0.66
CA LEU A 58 0.01 10.97 -0.91
C LEU A 58 0.52 11.25 -2.33
N ALA A 59 -0.36 11.29 -3.34
CA ALA A 59 0.01 11.61 -4.71
C ALA A 59 0.49 13.06 -4.87
N LEU A 60 -0.14 14.03 -4.18
CA LEU A 60 0.30 15.42 -4.19
C LEU A 60 1.70 15.58 -3.61
N TRP A 61 1.95 15.02 -2.43
CA TRP A 61 3.28 15.02 -1.82
C TRP A 61 4.30 14.26 -2.67
N SER A 62 3.88 13.16 -3.31
CA SER A 62 4.75 12.38 -4.18
C SER A 62 5.31 13.19 -5.33
N ILE A 63 4.54 14.11 -5.93
CA ILE A 63 5.04 14.99 -7.00
C ILE A 63 6.17 15.88 -6.46
N VAL A 64 5.98 16.48 -5.28
CA VAL A 64 7.01 17.31 -4.64
C VAL A 64 8.26 16.50 -4.32
N MET A 65 8.11 15.27 -3.82
CA MET A 65 9.22 14.39 -3.47
C MET A 65 10.01 13.93 -4.72
N VAL A 66 9.34 13.66 -5.84
CA VAL A 66 10.04 13.32 -7.09
C VAL A 66 10.91 14.49 -7.54
N GLU A 67 10.41 15.72 -7.49
CA GLU A 67 11.16 16.88 -7.99
C GLU A 67 12.29 17.32 -7.03
N MET A 68 12.02 17.32 -5.72
CA MET A 68 12.94 17.91 -4.74
C MET A 68 13.85 16.89 -4.05
N VAL A 69 13.35 15.67 -3.83
CA VAL A 69 14.04 14.67 -3.00
C VAL A 69 14.75 13.61 -3.85
N HIS A 70 14.14 13.17 -4.97
CA HIS A 70 14.75 12.17 -5.83
C HIS A 70 16.17 12.50 -6.34
N PRO A 71 16.48 13.74 -6.75
CA PRO A 71 17.81 14.07 -7.28
C PRO A 71 18.91 13.85 -6.23
N VAL A 72 18.63 14.20 -4.97
CA VAL A 72 19.55 13.96 -3.84
C VAL A 72 19.60 12.47 -3.54
N ASN A 73 18.44 11.81 -3.44
CA ASN A 73 18.31 10.41 -3.06
C ASN A 73 19.08 9.45 -3.99
N SER A 74 19.05 9.71 -5.29
CA SER A 74 19.64 8.83 -6.30
C SER A 74 21.13 9.05 -6.54
N THR A 75 21.68 10.21 -6.15
CA THR A 75 23.05 10.59 -6.50
C THR A 75 23.97 10.79 -5.30
N ARG A 76 23.44 11.23 -4.16
CA ARG A 76 24.26 11.64 -3.00
C ARG A 76 24.16 10.68 -1.83
N VAL A 77 23.07 9.93 -1.70
CA VAL A 77 22.84 9.07 -0.53
C VAL A 77 23.42 7.67 -0.79
N PRO A 78 24.47 7.25 -0.04
CA PRO A 78 24.99 5.90 -0.13
C PRO A 78 24.10 4.97 0.71
N TYR A 79 23.21 4.24 0.04
CA TYR A 79 22.44 3.19 0.70
C TYR A 79 23.27 1.92 0.86
N ASP A 80 23.13 1.27 2.01
CA ASP A 80 23.68 -0.06 2.25
C ASP A 80 22.95 -1.13 1.42
N ASP A 81 23.62 -2.23 1.11
CA ASP A 81 23.10 -3.36 0.31
C ASP A 81 21.86 -4.01 0.95
N SER A 82 21.62 -3.72 2.23
CA SER A 82 20.43 -4.13 2.97
C SER A 82 19.13 -3.49 2.45
N CYS A 83 19.19 -2.40 1.66
CA CYS A 83 18.00 -1.74 1.13
C CYS A 83 17.96 -1.62 -0.41
N GLU A 84 17.50 -2.69 -1.07
CA GLU A 84 17.33 -2.74 -2.54
C GLU A 84 16.45 -1.61 -3.11
N ARG A 85 15.42 -1.17 -2.35
CA ARG A 85 14.43 -0.18 -2.83
C ARG A 85 14.81 1.27 -2.52
N CYS A 86 15.79 1.53 -1.66
CA CYS A 86 16.04 2.87 -1.14
C CYS A 86 16.54 3.84 -2.23
N GLY A 87 17.47 3.42 -3.10
CA GLY A 87 17.99 4.29 -4.18
C GLY A 87 16.95 4.67 -5.24
N ARG A 88 15.91 3.83 -5.41
CA ARG A 88 14.75 4.07 -6.28
C ARG A 88 13.56 4.65 -5.52
N ALA A 89 13.72 4.99 -4.24
CA ALA A 89 12.72 5.77 -3.54
C ALA A 89 12.60 7.12 -4.25
N PHE A 90 11.35 7.53 -4.45
CA PHE A 90 11.00 8.77 -5.14
C PHE A 90 11.37 8.88 -6.63
N SER A 91 11.71 7.78 -7.32
CA SER A 91 12.07 7.82 -8.75
C SER A 91 10.95 8.26 -9.70
N ASP A 92 9.72 7.97 -9.30
CA ASP A 92 8.51 8.32 -10.02
C ASP A 92 7.37 8.47 -9.01
N VAL A 93 6.25 9.05 -9.45
CA VAL A 93 5.12 9.37 -8.55
C VAL A 93 4.58 8.11 -7.86
N MET A 94 4.51 6.97 -8.55
CA MET A 94 3.97 5.75 -7.94
C MET A 94 4.97 5.13 -6.94
N SER A 95 6.27 5.16 -7.27
CA SER A 95 7.33 4.76 -6.37
C SER A 95 7.39 5.65 -5.11
N SER A 96 7.18 6.96 -5.26
CA SER A 96 7.01 7.92 -4.16
C SER A 96 5.78 7.59 -3.31
N VAL A 97 4.61 7.37 -3.95
CA VAL A 97 3.37 7.03 -3.24
C VAL A 97 3.58 5.76 -2.42
N LEU A 98 4.25 4.74 -2.97
CA LEU A 98 4.55 3.52 -2.24
C LEU A 98 5.45 3.77 -1.03
N THR A 99 6.48 4.60 -1.18
CA THR A 99 7.37 4.98 -0.06
C THR A 99 6.62 5.78 1.02
N LEU A 100 5.80 6.75 0.64
CA LEU A 100 4.99 7.52 1.59
C LEU A 100 3.92 6.64 2.25
N PHE A 101 3.31 5.71 1.52
CA PHE A 101 2.38 4.75 2.09
C PHE A 101 3.05 3.83 3.11
N GLN A 102 4.24 3.30 2.81
CA GLN A 102 4.99 2.47 3.75
C GLN A 102 5.34 3.22 5.03
N THR A 103 5.77 4.47 4.90
CA THR A 103 6.22 5.27 6.04
C THR A 103 5.07 5.84 6.88
N ILE A 104 3.99 6.33 6.25
CA ILE A 104 2.88 7.01 6.93
C ILE A 104 1.79 6.02 7.35
N VAL A 105 1.38 5.12 6.44
CA VAL A 105 0.23 4.24 6.67
C VAL A 105 0.66 2.92 7.30
N ALA A 106 1.71 2.29 6.77
CA ALA A 106 2.23 1.04 7.35
C ALA A 106 3.13 1.29 8.57
N GLY A 107 3.67 2.51 8.72
CA GLY A 107 4.55 2.87 9.84
C GLY A 107 5.91 2.17 9.79
N ASP A 108 6.37 1.78 8.60
CA ASP A 108 7.56 0.96 8.41
C ASP A 108 8.66 1.73 7.65
N SER A 109 9.91 1.40 7.95
CA SER A 109 11.07 1.69 7.10
C SER A 109 11.35 3.18 6.85
N TRP A 110 10.77 4.09 7.64
CA TRP A 110 11.04 5.54 7.55
C TRP A 110 12.53 5.84 7.77
N GLY A 111 13.13 5.28 8.83
CA GLY A 111 14.52 5.56 9.18
C GLY A 111 15.55 5.09 8.14
N LEU A 112 15.22 4.09 7.33
CA LEU A 112 16.12 3.55 6.31
C LEU A 112 16.35 4.53 5.15
N ILE A 113 15.37 5.40 4.88
CA ILE A 113 15.42 6.37 3.78
C ILE A 113 15.58 7.78 4.32
N ALA A 114 14.80 8.16 5.34
CA ALA A 114 14.76 9.54 5.83
C ALA A 114 16.04 9.96 6.56
N VAL A 115 16.62 9.10 7.40
CA VAL A 115 17.84 9.46 8.16
C VAL A 115 19.02 9.75 7.25
N PRO A 116 19.45 8.85 6.34
CA PRO A 116 20.61 9.12 5.50
C PRO A 116 20.35 10.28 4.52
N LEU A 117 19.11 10.49 4.10
CA LEU A 117 18.72 11.62 3.26
C LEU A 117 18.79 12.97 4.00
N ILE A 118 18.41 13.01 5.28
CA ILE A 118 18.50 14.21 6.13
C ILE A 118 19.96 14.50 6.49
N GLU A 119 20.77 13.48 6.73
CA GLU A 119 22.20 13.64 7.02
C GLU A 119 22.96 14.23 5.81
N GLU A 120 22.60 13.82 4.59
CA GLU A 120 23.19 14.36 3.35
C GLU A 120 22.63 15.74 2.97
N GLU A 121 21.32 15.96 3.08
CA GLU A 121 20.68 17.24 2.73
C GLU A 121 19.64 17.63 3.79
N PRO A 122 20.03 18.37 4.85
CA PRO A 122 19.17 18.69 6.00
C PRO A 122 17.88 19.43 5.65
N LEU A 123 17.84 20.13 4.51
CA LEU A 123 16.65 20.82 4.02
C LEU A 123 15.52 19.85 3.68
N THR A 124 15.84 18.61 3.30
CA THR A 124 14.84 17.56 3.02
C THR A 124 14.06 17.15 4.27
N ALA A 125 14.57 17.40 5.47
CA ALA A 125 13.89 17.10 6.73
C ALA A 125 12.51 17.77 6.81
N GLY A 126 12.42 19.04 6.37
CA GLY A 126 11.15 19.77 6.37
C GLY A 126 10.10 19.15 5.44
N LEU A 127 10.52 18.64 4.28
CA LEU A 127 9.63 17.96 3.33
C LEU A 127 9.20 16.57 3.84
N LEU A 128 10.14 15.80 4.38
CA LEU A 128 9.88 14.47 4.92
C LEU A 128 8.95 14.51 6.14
N VAL A 129 9.18 15.46 7.06
CA VAL A 129 8.32 15.66 8.23
C VAL A 129 6.99 16.31 7.84
N GLY A 130 6.98 17.22 6.86
CA GLY A 130 5.74 17.83 6.37
C GLY A 130 4.83 16.85 5.63
N ALA A 131 5.39 15.78 5.06
CA ALA A 131 4.61 14.72 4.42
C ALA A 131 3.99 13.72 5.39
N LEU A 132 4.48 13.64 6.64
CA LEU A 132 3.99 12.77 7.73
C LEU A 132 2.72 13.33 8.37
#